data_AF-A0A1R4IG82-F1
#
_entry.id   AF-A0A1R4IG82-F1
#
_cell.length_a   1.000
_cell.length_b   1.000
_cell.length_c   1.000
_cell.angle_alpha   90.00
_cell.angle_beta   90.00
_cell.angle_gamma   90.00
#
_symmetry.space_group_name_H-M   'P 1'
#
loop_
_entity.id
_entity.type
_entity.pdbx_description
1 polymer ?
#
loop_
_entity_poly.entity_id
_entity_poly.type
_entity_poly.pdbx_seq_one_letter_code
_entity_poly.pdbx_strand_id
1 'polypeptide(L)'
;MLKLLFASSLIFSSCSVLSNNLTTEELRIEAATHAMPQVLMAFADEVNQFEQQWKSLNNFRHATDLIADYSSQLWLNAKQRITTTKNYDDRELYWARLLSSKIIRSVKPKFTLSVAEQNNLLTQLEKGSRGHNDLSFTKSSTKKIILTGFDPFLLDKNINQSNPSGVAALLLDGQVINYQGISAEINTVMVPVRYADFDQGIIEALLAPYYALNNVDMIVTVSMGRKDFDLERFPGKRRSVTAPDNANIIFGGTQTAPLLPSLNNQPLPGNEFVQFSLPVANMQQAQGPYKVIDNHKITTLEKTYEPATLAELKNSIAVNGSGGGYLSNEISYRSIRLRNQLNSTIPTGHIHTPRIQQFEPKTEAKIVKQITAMLEHSLNAL
;
A
#
# COMPACT_ATOMS: atom_id res chain seq x y z
N MET A 1 -63.14 -25.96 -32.54
CA MET A 1 -61.73 -25.55 -32.67
C MET A 1 -61.17 -25.34 -31.27
N LEU A 2 -60.51 -26.34 -30.68
CA LEU A 2 -59.79 -26.19 -29.42
C LEU A 2 -58.39 -26.79 -29.63
N LYS A 3 -57.39 -25.93 -29.75
CA LYS A 3 -55.99 -26.31 -30.00
C LYS A 3 -55.35 -26.75 -28.68
N LEU A 4 -54.99 -28.03 -28.60
CA LEU A 4 -53.93 -28.52 -27.72
C LEU A 4 -52.59 -27.97 -28.24
N LEU A 5 -51.76 -27.40 -27.38
CA LEU A 5 -50.34 -27.17 -27.67
C LEU A 5 -49.50 -27.49 -26.43
N PHE A 6 -48.54 -28.37 -26.68
CA PHE A 6 -47.60 -28.99 -25.77
C PHE A 6 -46.70 -27.97 -25.06
N ALA A 7 -46.60 -28.08 -23.73
CA ALA A 7 -45.54 -27.43 -22.97
C ALA A 7 -44.29 -28.34 -23.01
N SER A 8 -43.26 -27.90 -23.72
CA SER A 8 -41.93 -28.52 -23.70
C SER A 8 -41.19 -28.04 -22.46
N SER A 9 -40.93 -28.96 -21.53
CA SER A 9 -40.08 -28.72 -20.36
C SER A 9 -38.60 -28.70 -20.78
N LEU A 10 -38.01 -27.51 -20.84
CA LEU A 10 -36.56 -27.32 -20.92
C LEU A 10 -35.93 -27.65 -19.56
N ILE A 11 -35.25 -28.79 -19.49
CA ILE A 11 -34.36 -29.14 -18.38
C ILE A 11 -33.11 -28.28 -18.55
N PHE A 12 -33.02 -27.18 -17.79
CA PHE A 12 -31.76 -26.48 -17.60
C PHE A 12 -30.84 -27.37 -16.74
N SER A 13 -29.90 -28.05 -17.39
CA SER A 13 -28.71 -28.59 -16.71
C SER A 13 -27.94 -27.42 -16.12
N SER A 14 -28.10 -27.21 -14.82
CA SER A 14 -27.24 -26.34 -14.03
C SER A 14 -25.89 -27.05 -13.88
N CYS A 15 -24.96 -26.74 -14.78
CA CYS A 15 -23.55 -26.92 -14.49
C CYS A 15 -23.25 -26.09 -13.24
N SER A 16 -23.19 -26.75 -12.09
CA SER A 16 -22.60 -26.21 -10.88
C SER A 16 -21.11 -26.08 -11.13
N VAL A 17 -20.72 -24.98 -11.77
CA VAL A 17 -19.34 -24.53 -11.74
C VAL A 17 -19.07 -24.24 -10.27
N LEU A 18 -18.33 -25.14 -9.61
CA LEU A 18 -17.67 -24.86 -8.36
C LEU A 18 -16.74 -23.67 -8.62
N SER A 19 -17.28 -22.46 -8.51
CA SER A 19 -16.51 -21.23 -8.55
C SER A 19 -15.51 -21.30 -7.41
N ASN A 20 -14.24 -21.59 -7.73
CA ASN A 20 -13.15 -21.24 -6.84
C ASN A 20 -13.33 -19.75 -6.51
N ASN A 21 -13.56 -19.42 -5.23
CA ASN A 21 -13.77 -18.05 -4.77
C ASN A 21 -12.45 -17.27 -4.82
N LEU A 22 -11.94 -17.04 -6.03
CA LEU A 22 -10.83 -16.14 -6.28
C LEU A 22 -11.27 -14.72 -5.98
N THR A 23 -10.36 -13.91 -5.45
CA THR A 23 -10.61 -12.48 -5.28
C THR A 23 -10.56 -11.77 -6.64
N THR A 24 -11.12 -10.56 -6.70
CA THR A 24 -10.99 -9.68 -7.87
C THR A 24 -9.53 -9.51 -8.30
N GLU A 25 -8.60 -9.41 -7.34
CA GLU A 25 -7.16 -9.30 -7.61
C GLU A 25 -6.61 -10.58 -8.25
N GLU A 26 -6.95 -11.75 -7.72
CA GLU A 26 -6.51 -13.04 -8.23
C GLU A 26 -7.09 -13.36 -9.62
N LEU A 27 -8.28 -12.86 -9.94
CA LEU A 27 -8.88 -13.00 -11.27
C LEU A 27 -8.07 -12.31 -12.37
N ARG A 28 -7.19 -11.35 -12.02
CA ARG A 28 -6.31 -10.67 -12.99
C ARG A 28 -5.06 -11.47 -13.37
N ILE A 29 -4.75 -12.55 -12.64
CA ILE A 29 -3.53 -13.35 -12.86
C ILE A 29 -3.45 -13.84 -14.31
N GLU A 30 -4.55 -14.34 -14.89
CA GLU A 30 -4.52 -14.84 -16.26
C GLU A 30 -4.18 -13.75 -17.28
N ALA A 31 -4.82 -12.59 -17.19
CA ALA A 31 -4.52 -11.46 -18.06
C ALA A 31 -3.07 -10.98 -17.89
N ALA A 32 -2.58 -10.96 -16.65
CA ALA A 32 -1.20 -10.59 -16.33
C ALA A 32 -0.17 -11.58 -16.89
N THR A 33 -0.45 -12.90 -16.84
CA THR A 33 0.40 -13.93 -17.45
C THR A 33 0.57 -13.73 -18.95
N HIS A 34 -0.52 -13.37 -19.65
CA HIS A 34 -0.45 -13.09 -21.08
C HIS A 34 0.29 -11.78 -21.39
N ALA A 35 0.05 -10.73 -20.59
CA ALA A 35 0.62 -9.41 -20.85
C ALA A 35 2.10 -9.28 -20.48
N MET A 36 2.53 -9.93 -19.39
CA MET A 36 3.86 -9.76 -18.80
C MET A 36 4.37 -11.05 -18.15
N PRO A 37 4.53 -12.14 -18.92
CA PRO A 37 4.88 -13.46 -18.38
C PRO A 37 6.18 -13.43 -17.55
N GLN A 38 7.17 -12.64 -17.96
CA GLN A 38 8.45 -12.54 -17.25
C GLN A 38 8.31 -11.99 -15.82
N VAL A 39 7.37 -11.06 -15.60
CA VAL A 39 7.09 -10.50 -14.28
C VAL A 39 6.49 -11.58 -13.37
N LEU A 40 5.58 -12.40 -13.90
CA LEU A 40 4.95 -13.47 -13.13
C LEU A 40 5.88 -14.66 -12.90
N MET A 41 6.87 -14.85 -13.78
CA MET A 41 7.89 -15.89 -13.63
C MET A 41 9.02 -15.50 -12.65
N ALA A 42 9.07 -14.25 -12.19
CA ALA A 42 10.15 -13.72 -11.36
C ALA A 42 10.41 -14.52 -10.06
N PHE A 43 9.34 -15.08 -9.48
CA PHE A 43 9.36 -15.92 -8.26
C PHE A 43 8.65 -17.26 -8.49
N ALA A 44 8.63 -17.76 -9.73
CA ALA A 44 7.91 -18.98 -10.06
C ALA A 44 8.43 -20.19 -9.26
N ASP A 45 9.74 -20.30 -9.05
CA ASP A 45 10.34 -21.39 -8.31
C ASP A 45 9.90 -21.37 -6.84
N GLU A 46 9.92 -20.21 -6.18
CA GLU A 46 9.46 -20.05 -4.80
C GLU A 46 7.96 -20.35 -4.68
N VAL A 47 7.13 -19.84 -5.60
CA VAL A 47 5.68 -20.10 -5.61
C VAL A 47 5.38 -21.59 -5.84
N ASN A 48 6.09 -22.24 -6.76
CA ASN A 48 5.93 -23.67 -7.05
C ASN A 48 6.36 -24.52 -5.85
N GLN A 49 7.49 -24.20 -5.22
CA GLN A 49 7.95 -24.90 -4.02
C GLN A 49 6.95 -24.74 -2.88
N PHE A 50 6.44 -23.53 -2.66
CA PHE A 50 5.39 -23.26 -1.69
C PHE A 50 4.14 -24.11 -1.96
N GLU A 51 3.68 -24.23 -3.21
CA GLU A 51 2.55 -25.08 -3.57
C GLU A 51 2.78 -26.56 -3.21
N GLN A 52 3.98 -27.09 -3.49
CA GLN A 52 4.31 -28.49 -3.17
C GLN A 52 4.35 -28.72 -1.66
N GLN A 53 4.97 -27.80 -0.91
CA GLN A 53 4.99 -27.86 0.55
C GLN A 53 3.58 -27.78 1.12
N TRP A 54 2.77 -26.83 0.64
CA TRP A 54 1.38 -26.63 1.03
C TRP A 54 0.54 -27.91 0.84
N LYS A 55 0.62 -28.56 -0.32
CA LYS A 55 -0.08 -29.83 -0.60
C LYS A 55 0.31 -30.96 0.36
N SER A 56 1.51 -30.92 0.92
CA SER A 56 2.03 -31.96 1.81
C SER A 56 1.62 -31.79 3.28
N LEU A 57 1.10 -30.62 3.66
CA LEU A 57 0.76 -30.28 5.04
C LEU A 57 -0.37 -31.15 5.59
N ASN A 58 -0.21 -31.59 6.84
CA ASN A 58 -1.15 -32.48 7.53
C ASN A 58 -1.84 -31.83 8.74
N ASN A 59 -1.51 -30.59 9.10
CA ASN A 59 -2.15 -29.87 10.20
C ASN A 59 -1.98 -28.34 10.07
N PHE A 60 -2.80 -27.59 10.81
CA PHE A 60 -2.82 -26.13 10.79
C PHE A 60 -1.56 -25.47 11.34
N ARG A 61 -0.88 -26.10 12.32
CA ARG A 61 0.35 -25.56 12.90
C ARG A 61 1.47 -25.49 11.86
N HIS A 62 1.71 -26.58 11.14
CA HIS A 62 2.72 -26.58 10.06
C HIS A 62 2.32 -25.65 8.91
N ALA A 63 1.03 -25.41 8.68
CA ALA A 63 0.58 -24.40 7.73
C ALA A 63 0.94 -22.98 8.17
N THR A 64 0.77 -22.69 9.46
CA THR A 64 1.17 -21.41 10.07
C THR A 64 2.68 -21.20 9.95
N ASP A 65 3.48 -22.21 10.33
CA ASP A 65 4.94 -22.14 10.25
C ASP A 65 5.40 -21.94 8.80
N LEU A 66 4.86 -22.72 7.84
CA LEU A 66 5.18 -22.58 6.42
C LEU A 66 4.87 -21.18 5.89
N ILE A 67 3.70 -20.61 6.21
CA ILE A 67 3.29 -19.29 5.72
C ILE A 67 4.16 -18.19 6.32
N ALA A 68 4.49 -18.27 7.61
CA ALA A 68 5.35 -17.31 8.27
C ALA A 68 6.73 -17.26 7.61
N ASP A 69 7.34 -18.43 7.38
CA ASP A 69 8.66 -18.53 6.74
C ASP A 69 8.61 -18.09 5.27
N TYR A 70 7.66 -18.62 4.49
CA TYR A 70 7.51 -18.32 3.07
C TYR A 70 7.27 -16.84 2.81
N SER A 71 6.32 -16.23 3.54
CA SER A 71 5.95 -14.83 3.33
C SER A 71 7.09 -13.88 3.68
N SER A 72 7.84 -14.17 4.74
CA SER A 72 9.04 -13.41 5.12
C SER A 72 10.14 -13.55 4.08
N GLN A 73 10.41 -14.77 3.60
CA GLN A 73 11.41 -15.02 2.58
C GLN A 73 11.06 -14.36 1.24
N LEU A 74 9.77 -14.35 0.85
CA LEU A 74 9.32 -13.67 -0.36
C LEU A 74 9.60 -12.17 -0.32
N TRP A 75 9.37 -11.51 0.83
CA TRP A 75 9.75 -10.10 1.03
C TRP A 75 11.27 -9.90 0.89
N LEU A 76 12.07 -10.70 1.59
CA LEU A 76 13.53 -10.62 1.53
C LEU A 76 14.08 -10.84 0.11
N ASN A 77 13.55 -11.85 -0.60
CA ASN A 77 13.93 -12.15 -1.98
C ASN A 77 13.55 -11.01 -2.92
N ALA A 78 12.38 -10.37 -2.72
CA ALA A 78 11.97 -9.23 -3.54
C ALA A 78 12.91 -8.04 -3.41
N LYS A 79 13.33 -7.69 -2.19
CA LYS A 79 14.33 -6.63 -1.95
C LYS A 79 15.67 -6.94 -2.60
N GLN A 80 16.15 -8.17 -2.43
CA GLN A 80 17.40 -8.61 -3.02
C GLN A 80 17.32 -8.56 -4.55
N ARG A 81 16.22 -9.06 -5.12
CA ARG A 81 16.01 -9.13 -6.56
C ARG A 81 15.99 -7.73 -7.19
N ILE A 82 15.16 -6.81 -6.69
CA ILE A 82 15.06 -5.46 -7.28
C ILE A 82 16.41 -4.73 -7.24
N THR A 83 17.21 -4.97 -6.19
CA THR A 83 18.53 -4.37 -6.03
C THR A 83 19.57 -4.97 -6.98
N THR A 84 19.57 -6.30 -7.11
CA THR A 84 20.55 -7.04 -7.93
C THR A 84 20.29 -6.92 -9.42
N THR A 85 19.02 -7.02 -9.84
CA THR A 85 18.63 -6.90 -11.24
C THR A 85 18.59 -5.45 -11.71
N LYS A 86 18.40 -4.49 -10.78
CA LYS A 86 18.17 -3.07 -11.07
C LYS A 86 17.03 -2.88 -12.08
N ASN A 87 16.00 -3.72 -12.00
CA ASN A 87 14.84 -3.66 -12.88
C ASN A 87 13.84 -2.56 -12.47
N TYR A 88 13.87 -2.11 -11.21
CA TYR A 88 12.92 -1.14 -10.64
C TYR A 88 11.45 -1.58 -10.76
N ASP A 89 11.20 -2.89 -10.66
CA ASP A 89 9.88 -3.48 -10.89
C ASP A 89 9.25 -3.95 -9.57
N ASP A 90 8.22 -3.24 -9.09
CA ASP A 90 7.48 -3.59 -7.87
C ASP A 90 6.43 -4.69 -8.10
N ARG A 91 6.09 -4.95 -9.37
CA ARG A 91 4.99 -5.85 -9.75
C ARG A 91 5.36 -7.30 -9.51
N GLU A 92 6.63 -7.66 -9.60
CA GLU A 92 7.11 -9.04 -9.39
C GLU A 92 6.66 -9.57 -8.01
N LEU A 93 6.82 -8.78 -6.94
CA LEU A 93 6.35 -9.15 -5.60
C LEU A 93 4.81 -9.20 -5.52
N TYR A 94 4.14 -8.19 -6.09
CA TYR A 94 2.67 -8.10 -6.08
C TYR A 94 2.04 -9.36 -6.69
N TRP A 95 2.49 -9.80 -7.86
CA TRP A 95 1.94 -10.97 -8.54
C TRP A 95 2.32 -12.28 -7.85
N ALA A 96 3.55 -12.41 -7.33
CA ALA A 96 3.94 -13.58 -6.55
C ALA A 96 3.04 -13.77 -5.31
N ARG A 97 2.69 -12.67 -4.63
CA ARG A 97 1.76 -12.70 -3.49
C ARG A 97 0.36 -13.17 -3.90
N LEU A 98 -0.17 -12.68 -5.03
CA LEU A 98 -1.48 -13.12 -5.54
C LEU A 98 -1.51 -14.58 -6.01
N LEU A 99 -0.43 -15.05 -6.65
CA LEU A 99 -0.27 -16.47 -7.00
C LEU A 99 -0.26 -17.34 -5.73
N SER A 100 0.41 -16.88 -4.68
CA SER A 100 0.49 -17.56 -3.38
C SER A 100 -0.85 -17.57 -2.64
N SER A 101 -1.59 -16.46 -2.63
CA SER A 101 -2.92 -16.40 -2.01
C SER A 101 -3.92 -17.29 -2.74
N LYS A 102 -3.84 -17.34 -4.09
CA LYS A 102 -4.61 -18.25 -4.92
C LYS A 102 -4.36 -19.72 -4.56
N ILE A 103 -3.11 -20.11 -4.27
CA ILE A 103 -2.78 -21.47 -3.79
C ILE A 103 -3.52 -21.78 -2.48
N ILE A 104 -3.44 -20.89 -1.49
CA ILE A 104 -4.11 -21.07 -0.18
C ILE A 104 -5.63 -21.22 -0.35
N ARG A 105 -6.24 -20.53 -1.32
CA ARG A 105 -7.68 -20.60 -1.60
C ARG A 105 -8.10 -21.83 -2.38
N SER A 106 -7.28 -22.25 -3.35
CA SER A 106 -7.70 -23.17 -4.41
C SER A 106 -7.11 -24.58 -4.29
N VAL A 107 -6.01 -24.73 -3.57
CA VAL A 107 -5.29 -26.00 -3.41
C VAL A 107 -5.54 -26.55 -2.01
N LYS A 108 -6.03 -27.79 -1.93
CA LYS A 108 -6.32 -28.44 -0.64
C LYS A 108 -5.05 -29.09 -0.07
N PRO A 109 -4.66 -28.80 1.19
CA PRO A 109 -3.68 -29.59 1.92
C PRO A 109 -4.29 -30.94 2.37
N LYS A 110 -3.52 -31.82 3.02
CA LYS A 110 -3.99 -33.13 3.52
C LYS A 110 -4.83 -33.06 4.80
N PHE A 111 -5.19 -31.85 5.24
CA PHE A 111 -6.06 -31.61 6.39
C PHE A 111 -7.18 -30.64 6.02
N THR A 112 -8.24 -30.62 6.81
CA THR A 112 -9.37 -29.72 6.62
C THR A 112 -9.04 -28.34 7.19
N LEU A 113 -9.26 -27.29 6.39
CA LEU A 113 -9.20 -25.89 6.81
C LEU A 113 -10.61 -25.32 6.97
N SER A 114 -10.87 -24.70 8.12
CA SER A 114 -12.02 -23.81 8.26
C SER A 114 -11.78 -22.49 7.52
N VAL A 115 -12.86 -21.75 7.24
CA VAL A 115 -12.78 -20.42 6.63
C VAL A 115 -11.98 -19.44 7.51
N ALA A 116 -12.13 -19.53 8.83
CA ALA A 116 -11.41 -18.67 9.77
C ALA A 116 -9.89 -18.96 9.75
N GLU A 117 -9.50 -20.23 9.74
CA GLU A 117 -8.10 -20.65 9.61
C GLU A 117 -7.50 -20.22 8.27
N GLN A 118 -8.22 -20.42 7.17
CA GLN A 118 -7.77 -19.96 5.84
C GLN A 118 -7.57 -18.45 5.80
N ASN A 119 -8.52 -17.67 6.34
CA ASN A 119 -8.40 -16.22 6.42
C ASN A 119 -7.22 -15.78 7.29
N ASN A 120 -6.98 -16.47 8.41
CA ASN A 120 -5.82 -16.20 9.26
C ASN A 120 -4.50 -16.42 8.50
N LEU A 121 -4.35 -17.52 7.76
CA LEU A 121 -3.17 -17.79 6.95
C LEU A 121 -3.00 -16.76 5.82
N LEU A 122 -4.07 -16.32 5.19
CA LEU A 122 -4.04 -15.24 4.19
C LEU A 122 -3.60 -13.90 4.81
N THR A 123 -4.06 -13.57 6.01
CA THR A 123 -3.59 -12.39 6.75
C THR A 123 -2.10 -12.49 7.09
N GLN A 124 -1.61 -13.68 7.47
CA GLN A 124 -0.17 -13.89 7.73
C GLN A 124 0.66 -13.72 6.45
N LEU A 125 0.21 -14.30 5.32
CA LEU A 125 0.85 -14.12 4.02
C LEU A 125 0.95 -12.63 3.67
N GLU A 126 -0.15 -11.89 3.77
CA GLU A 126 -0.18 -10.45 3.49
C GLU A 126 0.81 -9.69 4.40
N LYS A 127 0.82 -9.93 5.72
CA LYS A 127 1.74 -9.24 6.63
C LYS A 127 3.22 -9.51 6.32
N GLY A 128 3.60 -10.79 6.20
CA GLY A 128 5.00 -11.16 5.99
C GLY A 128 5.53 -10.69 4.63
N SER A 129 4.77 -10.89 3.56
CA SER A 129 5.18 -10.52 2.20
C SER A 129 5.11 -9.02 1.89
N ARG A 130 4.67 -8.21 2.86
CA ARG A 130 4.63 -6.73 2.79
C ARG A 130 5.67 -6.05 3.67
N GLY A 131 6.53 -6.83 4.36
CA GLY A 131 7.55 -6.29 5.25
C GLY A 131 7.07 -5.91 6.66
N HIS A 132 5.80 -6.17 7.04
CA HIS A 132 5.30 -5.82 8.38
C HIS A 132 6.09 -6.49 9.51
N ASN A 133 6.68 -7.65 9.25
CA ASN A 133 7.45 -8.42 10.23
C ASN A 133 8.96 -8.10 10.20
N ASP A 134 9.42 -7.24 9.28
CA ASP A 134 10.84 -6.96 9.01
C ASP A 134 11.18 -5.47 9.23
N LEU A 135 10.71 -4.90 10.34
CA LEU A 135 10.87 -3.48 10.67
C LEU A 135 11.87 -3.21 11.80
N SER A 136 12.69 -4.20 12.15
CA SER A 136 13.71 -4.05 13.20
C SER A 136 14.92 -3.27 12.67
N PHE A 137 15.35 -2.25 13.42
CA PHE A 137 16.54 -1.48 13.09
C PHE A 137 17.78 -2.22 13.59
N THR A 138 18.62 -2.68 12.67
CA THR A 138 19.75 -3.57 12.95
C THR A 138 21.11 -2.96 12.60
N LYS A 139 21.12 -1.79 11.94
CA LYS A 139 22.36 -1.12 11.53
C LYS A 139 22.82 -0.16 12.63
N SER A 140 24.14 0.06 12.68
CA SER A 140 24.74 1.08 13.56
C SER A 140 24.58 2.48 12.95
N SER A 141 23.33 2.90 12.73
CA SER A 141 22.96 4.23 12.26
C SER A 141 22.54 5.13 13.41
N THR A 142 22.67 6.45 13.22
CA THR A 142 22.27 7.44 14.24
C THR A 142 20.77 7.73 14.27
N LYS A 143 20.07 7.45 13.17
CA LYS A 143 18.65 7.77 12.95
C LYS A 143 17.90 6.57 12.38
N LYS A 144 16.59 6.54 12.62
CA LYS A 144 15.67 5.47 12.22
C LYS A 144 14.49 6.06 11.46
N ILE A 145 14.26 5.61 10.25
CA ILE A 145 13.16 6.07 9.40
C ILE A 145 12.26 4.89 9.07
N ILE A 146 10.95 5.04 9.28
CA ILE A 146 9.95 4.14 8.70
C ILE A 146 9.39 4.79 7.43
N LEU A 147 9.39 4.04 6.33
CA LEU A 147 8.82 4.48 5.06
C LEU A 147 7.74 3.54 4.56
N THR A 148 6.63 4.05 4.04
CA THR A 148 5.60 3.20 3.40
C THR A 148 5.55 3.41 1.90
N GLY A 149 5.28 2.34 1.15
CA GLY A 149 4.89 2.36 -0.26
C GLY A 149 3.53 1.70 -0.47
N PHE A 150 3.01 1.75 -1.69
CA PHE A 150 1.77 1.05 -2.07
C PHE A 150 1.99 0.04 -3.19
N ASP A 151 1.14 -0.97 -3.21
CA ASP A 151 1.01 -1.88 -4.34
C ASP A 151 0.66 -1.14 -5.67
N PRO A 152 0.91 -1.77 -6.82
CA PRO A 152 0.27 -1.40 -8.08
C PRO A 152 -1.26 -1.35 -7.97
N PHE A 153 -1.89 -0.44 -8.72
CA PHE A 153 -3.34 -0.22 -8.70
C PHE A 153 -3.89 0.22 -10.06
N LEU A 154 -5.22 0.26 -10.20
CA LEU A 154 -5.93 0.50 -11.48
C LEU A 154 -5.57 -0.52 -12.57
N LEU A 155 -5.34 -1.77 -12.18
CA LEU A 155 -4.88 -2.84 -13.06
C LEU A 155 -5.91 -3.28 -14.10
N ASP A 156 -7.20 -2.98 -13.90
CA ASP A 156 -8.23 -3.17 -14.95
C ASP A 156 -8.11 -2.14 -16.08
N LYS A 157 -7.55 -0.96 -15.79
CA LYS A 157 -7.27 0.05 -16.80
C LYS A 157 -5.95 -0.24 -17.52
N ASN A 158 -4.93 -0.63 -16.75
CA ASN A 158 -3.63 -1.00 -17.30
C ASN A 158 -2.98 -2.09 -16.43
N ILE A 159 -3.02 -3.33 -16.91
CA ILE A 159 -2.44 -4.48 -16.21
C ILE A 159 -0.91 -4.36 -16.03
N ASN A 160 -0.26 -3.55 -16.86
CA ASN A 160 1.18 -3.29 -16.85
C ASN A 160 1.57 -2.11 -15.94
N GLN A 161 0.62 -1.54 -15.17
CA GLN A 161 0.88 -0.43 -14.25
C GLN A 161 1.82 -0.86 -13.12
N SER A 162 2.82 -0.03 -12.86
CA SER A 162 3.74 -0.09 -11.72
C SER A 162 3.46 1.06 -10.75
N ASN A 163 4.01 1.02 -9.54
CA ASN A 163 3.91 2.08 -8.55
C ASN A 163 5.29 2.52 -8.04
N PRO A 164 5.75 3.76 -8.33
CA PRO A 164 7.05 4.25 -7.86
C PRO A 164 7.22 4.22 -6.34
N SER A 165 6.12 4.30 -5.58
CA SER A 165 6.17 4.19 -4.12
C SER A 165 6.48 2.76 -3.65
N GLY A 166 5.99 1.74 -4.38
CA GLY A 166 6.33 0.34 -4.13
C GLY A 166 7.78 0.03 -4.47
N VAL A 167 8.27 0.59 -5.59
CA VAL A 167 9.70 0.51 -5.97
C VAL A 167 10.58 1.16 -4.90
N ALA A 168 10.20 2.33 -4.39
CA ALA A 168 10.92 3.00 -3.31
C ALA A 168 10.96 2.17 -2.03
N ALA A 169 9.83 1.56 -1.63
CA ALA A 169 9.77 0.70 -0.45
C ALA A 169 10.75 -0.48 -0.57
N LEU A 170 10.74 -1.20 -1.70
CA LEU A 170 11.61 -2.36 -1.91
C LEU A 170 13.10 -2.02 -1.96
N LEU A 171 13.47 -0.89 -2.59
CA LEU A 171 14.88 -0.50 -2.73
C LEU A 171 15.45 0.14 -1.46
N LEU A 172 14.63 0.81 -0.66
CA LEU A 172 15.10 1.54 0.54
C LEU A 172 15.07 0.70 1.81
N ASP A 173 14.40 -0.45 1.82
CA ASP A 173 14.32 -1.29 3.02
C ASP A 173 15.69 -1.86 3.42
N GLY A 174 16.04 -1.67 4.69
CA GLY A 174 17.33 -2.02 5.28
C GLY A 174 18.52 -1.17 4.80
N GLN A 175 18.28 -0.11 4.00
CA GLN A 175 19.35 0.77 3.52
C GLN A 175 19.77 1.77 4.58
N VAL A 176 21.05 2.17 4.53
CA VAL A 176 21.58 3.28 5.33
C VAL A 176 21.91 4.44 4.41
N ILE A 177 21.20 5.56 4.60
CA ILE A 177 21.52 6.83 3.94
C ILE A 177 22.41 7.67 4.83
N ASN A 178 23.25 8.53 4.23
CA ASN A 178 24.19 9.36 4.95
C ASN A 178 24.16 10.78 4.39
N TYR A 179 24.07 11.77 5.29
CA TYR A 179 24.14 13.17 4.90
C TYR A 179 24.86 13.97 5.98
N GLN A 180 25.92 14.67 5.59
CA GLN A 180 26.71 15.54 6.48
C GLN A 180 27.14 14.89 7.81
N GLY A 181 27.46 13.59 7.80
CA GLY A 181 27.89 12.84 8.97
C GLY A 181 26.76 12.24 9.82
N ILE A 182 25.50 12.49 9.47
CA ILE A 182 24.33 11.84 10.07
C ILE A 182 23.95 10.64 9.21
N SER A 183 23.77 9.48 9.84
CA SER A 183 23.35 8.25 9.17
C SER A 183 21.95 7.83 9.61
N ALA A 184 21.14 7.32 8.68
CA ALA A 184 19.81 6.81 8.99
C ALA A 184 19.56 5.45 8.34
N GLU A 185 19.09 4.49 9.12
CA GLU A 185 18.53 3.24 8.58
C GLU A 185 17.07 3.47 8.21
N ILE A 186 16.68 3.01 7.02
CA ILE A 186 15.31 3.06 6.52
C ILE A 186 14.76 1.65 6.50
N ASN A 187 13.65 1.43 7.18
CA ASN A 187 12.86 0.19 7.06
C ASN A 187 11.48 0.53 6.50
N THR A 188 10.93 -0.36 5.68
CA THR A 188 9.76 -0.08 4.87
C THR A 188 8.68 -1.14 4.95
N VAL A 189 7.49 -0.73 4.53
CA VAL A 189 6.31 -1.59 4.50
C VAL A 189 5.44 -1.25 3.30
N MET A 190 4.91 -2.29 2.65
CA MET A 190 4.02 -2.18 1.50
C MET A 190 2.55 -2.17 1.93
N VAL A 191 1.83 -1.10 1.62
CA VAL A 191 0.42 -0.93 1.99
C VAL A 191 -0.52 -1.36 0.85
N PRO A 192 -1.58 -2.14 1.11
CA PRO A 192 -2.57 -2.50 0.10
C PRO A 192 -3.39 -1.30 -0.37
N VAL A 193 -3.78 -1.29 -1.65
CA VAL A 193 -4.73 -0.32 -2.20
C VAL A 193 -6.14 -0.89 -2.08
N ARG A 194 -6.64 -1.01 -0.84
CA ARG A 194 -7.97 -1.56 -0.50
C ARG A 194 -8.61 -0.79 0.65
N TYR A 195 -9.84 -0.32 0.48
CA TYR A 195 -10.53 0.48 1.50
C TYR A 195 -10.78 -0.32 2.78
N ALA A 196 -11.09 -1.61 2.65
CA ALA A 196 -11.41 -2.48 3.78
C ALA A 196 -10.23 -2.61 4.77
N ASP A 197 -8.99 -2.72 4.29
CA ASP A 197 -7.81 -2.81 5.16
C ASP A 197 -7.61 -1.52 5.97
N PHE A 198 -7.89 -0.36 5.38
CA PHE A 198 -7.85 0.94 6.07
C PHE A 198 -8.95 1.03 7.13
N ASP A 199 -10.17 0.62 6.78
CA ASP A 199 -11.29 0.62 7.71
C ASP A 199 -11.09 -0.36 8.88
N GLN A 200 -10.33 -1.45 8.67
CA GLN A 200 -9.88 -2.39 9.71
C GLN A 200 -8.64 -1.91 10.49
N GLY A 201 -8.15 -0.71 10.22
CA GLY A 201 -7.11 -0.06 11.01
C GLY A 201 -5.68 -0.54 10.72
N ILE A 202 -5.38 -0.96 9.49
CA ILE A 202 -4.02 -1.40 9.10
C ILE A 202 -2.95 -0.36 9.40
N ILE A 203 -3.24 0.93 9.20
CA ILE A 203 -2.30 2.03 9.44
C ILE A 203 -2.07 2.23 10.94
N GLU A 204 -3.13 2.16 11.73
CA GLU A 204 -3.06 2.26 13.18
C GLU A 204 -2.28 1.09 13.79
N ALA A 205 -2.56 -0.14 13.36
CA ALA A 205 -1.86 -1.32 13.81
C ALA A 205 -0.36 -1.29 13.46
N LEU A 206 -0.02 -0.76 12.29
CA LEU A 206 1.36 -0.61 11.83
C LEU A 206 2.14 0.45 12.63
N LEU A 207 1.57 1.64 12.84
CA LEU A 207 2.34 2.80 13.31
C LEU A 207 2.22 3.08 14.81
N ALA A 208 1.19 2.56 15.49
CA ALA A 208 0.99 2.81 16.91
C ALA A 208 2.21 2.43 17.79
N PRO A 209 2.92 1.30 17.57
CA PRO A 209 4.09 0.96 18.38
C PRO A 209 5.18 2.03 18.33
N TYR A 210 5.41 2.62 17.16
CA TYR A 210 6.46 3.63 16.98
C TYR A 210 6.08 4.98 17.60
N TYR A 211 4.84 5.41 17.42
CA TYR A 211 4.37 6.67 18.01
C TYR A 211 4.24 6.59 19.53
N ALA A 212 3.73 5.48 20.06
CA ALA A 212 3.58 5.30 21.51
C ALA A 212 4.92 5.29 22.24
N LEU A 213 5.96 4.71 21.62
CA LEU A 213 7.31 4.62 22.19
C LEU A 213 8.22 5.77 21.77
N ASN A 214 7.80 6.59 20.79
CA ASN A 214 8.58 7.69 20.22
C ASN A 214 10.02 7.26 19.84
N ASN A 215 10.14 6.09 19.21
CA ASN A 215 11.41 5.34 19.12
C ASN A 215 12.01 5.26 17.70
N VAL A 216 11.51 6.08 16.79
CA VAL A 216 12.07 6.34 15.46
C VAL A 216 12.14 7.86 15.23
N ASP A 217 12.97 8.30 14.30
CA ASP A 217 13.25 9.71 14.09
C ASP A 217 12.37 10.34 13.00
N MET A 218 11.79 9.55 12.10
CA MET A 218 10.87 10.05 11.07
C MET A 218 9.97 8.94 10.53
N ILE A 219 8.72 9.29 10.21
CA ILE A 219 7.78 8.41 9.49
C ILE A 219 7.32 9.09 8.20
N VAL A 220 7.62 8.47 7.07
CA VAL A 220 7.28 9.00 5.74
C VAL A 220 6.36 8.03 5.02
N THR A 221 5.21 8.52 4.58
CA THR A 221 4.33 7.73 3.71
C THR A 221 4.52 8.20 2.28
N VAL A 222 4.58 7.28 1.31
CA VAL A 222 4.83 7.62 -0.10
C VAL A 222 3.73 7.04 -0.97
N SER A 223 3.29 7.79 -1.98
CA SER A 223 2.32 7.31 -2.98
C SER A 223 2.58 7.90 -4.34
N MET A 224 2.11 7.22 -5.39
CA MET A 224 2.12 7.79 -6.73
C MET A 224 1.14 8.97 -6.83
N GLY A 225 1.62 10.13 -7.28
CA GLY A 225 0.87 11.37 -7.30
C GLY A 225 0.64 11.93 -8.68
N ARG A 226 1.25 13.09 -8.96
CA ARG A 226 0.93 13.95 -10.11
C ARG A 226 2.14 14.17 -11.01
N LYS A 227 2.59 15.40 -11.20
CA LYS A 227 3.66 15.75 -12.15
C LYS A 227 5.03 15.82 -11.48
N ASP A 228 5.05 16.43 -10.31
CA ASP A 228 6.23 16.71 -9.51
C ASP A 228 6.09 15.99 -8.16
N PHE A 229 7.07 16.14 -7.26
CA PHE A 229 6.88 15.72 -5.87
C PHE A 229 6.02 16.73 -5.13
N ASP A 230 5.01 16.24 -4.42
CA ASP A 230 4.18 17.05 -3.52
C ASP A 230 4.36 16.56 -2.07
N LEU A 231 4.79 17.46 -1.20
CA LEU A 231 4.81 17.32 0.25
C LEU A 231 3.45 17.78 0.78
N GLU A 232 2.63 16.86 1.25
CA GLU A 232 1.21 17.11 1.47
C GLU A 232 0.95 17.78 2.82
N ARG A 233 0.72 19.10 2.80
CA ARG A 233 0.64 19.93 4.01
C ARG A 233 -0.57 19.63 4.89
N PHE A 234 -1.74 19.50 4.28
CA PHE A 234 -3.01 19.37 4.99
C PHE A 234 -3.84 18.17 4.52
N PRO A 235 -3.51 16.95 4.97
CA PRO A 235 -4.33 15.78 4.73
C PRO A 235 -5.73 15.90 5.35
N GLY A 236 -6.73 15.43 4.62
CA GLY A 236 -8.14 15.51 4.97
C GLY A 236 -8.69 14.17 5.46
N LYS A 237 -9.70 14.22 6.32
CA LYS A 237 -10.30 13.05 6.96
C LYS A 237 -11.11 12.17 6.00
N ARG A 238 -11.68 12.78 4.96
CA ARG A 238 -12.72 12.16 4.13
C ARG A 238 -12.20 11.56 2.84
N ARG A 239 -12.97 10.63 2.30
CA ARG A 239 -12.84 10.17 0.91
C ARG A 239 -13.80 10.97 0.03
N SER A 240 -13.40 11.29 -1.19
CA SER A 240 -14.28 11.99 -2.15
C SER A 240 -14.06 11.58 -3.61
N VAL A 241 -13.73 10.31 -3.86
CA VAL A 241 -13.45 9.78 -5.20
C VAL A 241 -14.32 8.57 -5.54
N THR A 242 -14.66 8.44 -6.81
CA THR A 242 -15.39 7.28 -7.35
C THR A 242 -14.48 6.23 -7.98
N ALA A 243 -13.16 6.40 -7.87
CA ALA A 243 -12.20 5.40 -8.31
C ALA A 243 -12.33 4.12 -7.44
N PRO A 244 -12.35 2.93 -8.07
CA PRO A 244 -12.33 1.68 -7.34
C PRO A 244 -10.96 1.41 -6.72
N ASP A 245 -10.96 0.63 -5.64
CA ASP A 245 -9.75 0.02 -5.09
C ASP A 245 -9.35 -1.27 -5.85
N ASN A 246 -8.30 -1.96 -5.41
CA ASN A 246 -7.85 -3.19 -6.09
C ASN A 246 -8.87 -4.34 -6.01
N ALA A 247 -9.81 -4.30 -5.06
CA ALA A 247 -10.90 -5.27 -4.98
C ALA A 247 -12.10 -4.91 -5.88
N ASN A 248 -12.01 -3.83 -6.67
CA ASN A 248 -13.09 -3.20 -7.43
C ASN A 248 -14.23 -2.65 -6.58
N ILE A 249 -13.93 -2.30 -5.33
CA ILE A 249 -14.89 -1.65 -4.45
C ILE A 249 -14.82 -0.14 -4.66
N ILE A 250 -15.95 0.47 -5.02
CA ILE A 250 -16.11 1.92 -5.08
C ILE A 250 -16.68 2.37 -3.73
N PHE A 251 -15.80 2.85 -2.85
CA PHE A 251 -16.18 3.27 -1.50
C PHE A 251 -15.46 4.56 -1.06
N GLY A 252 -15.27 5.46 -2.02
CA GLY A 252 -14.60 6.74 -1.80
C GLY A 252 -15.53 7.96 -1.74
N GLY A 253 -16.85 7.83 -1.87
CA GLY A 253 -17.76 8.99 -1.87
C GLY A 253 -17.62 9.91 -3.11
N THR A 254 -18.11 11.14 -3.02
CA THR A 254 -18.05 12.12 -4.12
C THR A 254 -17.59 13.49 -3.63
N GLN A 255 -17.35 14.41 -4.56
CA GLN A 255 -16.96 15.79 -4.22
C GLN A 255 -18.06 16.56 -3.49
N THR A 256 -19.34 16.26 -3.74
CA THR A 256 -20.49 16.89 -3.08
C THR A 256 -21.00 16.13 -1.86
N ALA A 257 -20.65 14.84 -1.74
CA ALA A 257 -20.98 13.98 -0.62
C ALA A 257 -19.74 13.17 -0.22
N PRO A 258 -18.73 13.81 0.41
CA PRO A 258 -17.51 13.13 0.83
C PRO A 258 -17.82 12.14 1.96
N LEU A 259 -17.34 10.91 1.79
CA LEU A 259 -17.55 9.82 2.74
C LEU A 259 -16.66 10.00 3.96
N LEU A 260 -17.24 9.84 5.16
CA LEU A 260 -16.50 9.70 6.41
C LEU A 260 -16.05 8.23 6.57
N PRO A 261 -14.74 7.91 6.54
CA PRO A 261 -14.26 6.54 6.69
C PRO A 261 -14.55 5.98 8.08
N SER A 262 -14.33 4.67 8.25
CA SER A 262 -14.45 4.01 9.55
C SER A 262 -13.09 3.55 10.09
N LEU A 263 -13.04 3.26 11.38
CA LEU A 263 -11.97 2.56 12.05
C LEU A 263 -12.60 1.52 12.96
N ASN A 264 -12.47 0.24 12.61
CA ASN A 264 -13.05 -0.89 13.34
C ASN A 264 -14.56 -0.72 13.58
N ASN A 265 -15.31 -0.48 12.49
CA ASN A 265 -16.77 -0.27 12.48
C ASN A 265 -17.27 0.97 13.25
N GLN A 266 -16.37 1.87 13.65
CA GLN A 266 -16.72 3.17 14.23
C GLN A 266 -16.34 4.31 13.26
N PRO A 267 -17.01 5.46 13.27
CA PRO A 267 -16.56 6.61 12.50
C PRO A 267 -15.10 6.96 12.81
N LEU A 268 -14.28 7.20 11.78
CA LEU A 268 -12.89 7.59 11.97
C LEU A 268 -12.83 8.83 12.88
N PRO A 269 -12.08 8.82 14.00
CA PRO A 269 -12.06 9.95 14.92
C PRO A 269 -11.09 11.05 14.42
N GLY A 270 -11.05 12.16 15.16
CA GLY A 270 -10.19 13.31 14.87
C GLY A 270 -10.87 14.41 14.03
N ASN A 271 -10.12 15.51 13.86
CA ASN A 271 -10.55 16.71 13.14
C ASN A 271 -10.60 16.49 11.62
N GLU A 272 -11.29 17.35 10.88
CA GLU A 272 -11.43 17.20 9.42
C GLU A 272 -10.10 17.33 8.67
N PHE A 273 -9.14 18.07 9.22
CA PHE A 273 -7.79 18.21 8.66
C PHE A 273 -6.73 18.04 9.75
N VAL A 274 -5.55 17.58 9.32
CA VAL A 274 -4.33 17.52 10.14
C VAL A 274 -3.18 18.19 9.38
N GLN A 275 -2.10 18.55 10.10
CA GLN A 275 -0.92 19.15 9.49
C GLN A 275 0.30 18.23 9.65
N PHE A 276 0.99 17.98 8.54
CA PHE A 276 2.24 17.22 8.56
C PHE A 276 3.39 18.02 9.19
N SER A 277 4.46 17.33 9.59
CA SER A 277 5.61 17.94 10.27
C SER A 277 6.97 17.49 9.70
N LEU A 278 7.00 17.02 8.45
CA LEU A 278 8.26 16.77 7.76
C LEU A 278 9.04 18.08 7.53
N PRO A 279 10.38 18.03 7.51
CA PRO A 279 11.22 19.22 7.34
C PRO A 279 11.26 19.69 5.87
N VAL A 280 10.21 20.36 5.44
CA VAL A 280 10.00 20.80 4.04
C VAL A 280 11.20 21.56 3.48
N ALA A 281 11.70 22.56 4.21
CA ALA A 281 12.81 23.40 3.75
C ALA A 281 14.09 22.60 3.49
N ASN A 282 14.31 21.50 4.22
CA ASN A 282 15.41 20.58 3.98
C ASN A 282 15.14 19.71 2.77
N MET A 283 13.98 19.05 2.71
CA MET A 283 13.63 18.16 1.61
C MET A 283 13.62 18.87 0.26
N GLN A 284 13.27 20.17 0.21
CA GLN A 284 13.30 20.99 -1.00
C GLN A 284 14.71 21.28 -1.55
N GLN A 285 15.77 21.04 -0.77
CA GLN A 285 17.15 21.18 -1.24
C GLN A 285 17.60 20.01 -2.13
N ALA A 286 16.85 18.90 -2.10
CA ALA A 286 17.14 17.72 -2.87
C ALA A 286 17.17 18.03 -4.38
N GLN A 287 18.25 17.60 -5.03
CA GLN A 287 18.43 17.78 -6.47
C GLN A 287 17.81 16.63 -7.24
N GLY A 288 17.21 16.93 -8.39
CA GLY A 288 16.63 15.94 -9.28
C GLY A 288 15.82 16.56 -10.40
N PRO A 289 15.25 15.73 -11.29
CA PRO A 289 14.51 16.22 -12.46
C PRO A 289 13.12 16.80 -12.14
N TYR A 290 12.61 16.59 -10.92
CA TYR A 290 11.27 17.03 -10.51
C TYR A 290 11.35 18.12 -9.44
N LYS A 291 10.33 18.98 -9.38
CA LYS A 291 10.22 19.94 -8.26
C LYS A 291 9.78 19.21 -6.99
N VAL A 292 10.17 19.77 -5.84
CA VAL A 292 9.65 19.37 -4.52
C VAL A 292 8.75 20.49 -4.01
N ILE A 293 7.45 20.27 -4.08
CA ILE A 293 6.41 21.28 -3.83
C ILE A 293 5.85 21.08 -2.42
N ASP A 294 5.75 22.16 -1.66
CA ASP A 294 4.97 22.18 -0.42
C ASP A 294 3.50 22.40 -0.77
N ASN A 295 2.73 21.32 -0.88
CA ASN A 295 1.38 21.39 -1.43
C ASN A 295 0.35 21.70 -0.34
N HIS A 296 -0.20 22.90 -0.39
CA HIS A 296 -1.23 23.39 0.52
C HIS A 296 -2.65 23.26 -0.03
N LYS A 297 -2.82 22.92 -1.32
CA LYS A 297 -4.11 23.01 -2.00
C LYS A 297 -5.11 21.97 -1.49
N ILE A 298 -6.23 22.42 -0.94
CA ILE A 298 -7.30 21.57 -0.42
C ILE A 298 -8.67 21.93 -1.02
N THR A 299 -9.65 21.05 -0.85
CA THR A 299 -11.06 21.31 -1.15
C THR A 299 -11.91 21.02 0.08
N THR A 300 -12.76 21.97 0.45
CA THR A 300 -13.83 21.81 1.45
C THR A 300 -15.18 21.77 0.74
N LEU A 301 -16.28 21.52 1.48
CA LEU A 301 -17.62 21.62 0.90
C LEU A 301 -17.94 23.01 0.35
N GLU A 302 -17.28 24.05 0.86
CA GLU A 302 -17.52 25.44 0.49
C GLU A 302 -16.66 25.88 -0.71
N LYS A 303 -15.37 25.50 -0.75
CA LYS A 303 -14.42 26.01 -1.76
C LYS A 303 -13.13 25.21 -1.86
N THR A 304 -12.38 25.45 -2.93
CA THR A 304 -10.98 25.04 -3.10
C THR A 304 -10.06 26.24 -2.88
N TYR A 305 -9.01 26.07 -2.08
CA TYR A 305 -8.03 27.12 -1.76
C TYR A 305 -6.74 26.54 -1.16
N GLU A 306 -5.77 27.41 -0.88
CA GLU A 306 -4.47 27.08 -0.29
C GLU A 306 -4.34 27.78 1.08
N PRO A 307 -4.80 27.15 2.19
CA PRO A 307 -4.63 27.70 3.53
C PRO A 307 -3.16 27.88 3.89
N ALA A 308 -2.80 28.94 4.62
CA ALA A 308 -1.43 29.09 5.13
C ALA A 308 -1.22 28.27 6.42
N THR A 309 -2.27 28.17 7.24
CA THR A 309 -2.22 27.54 8.57
C THR A 309 -3.37 26.57 8.80
N LEU A 310 -3.16 25.60 9.71
CA LEU A 310 -4.23 24.66 10.12
C LEU A 310 -5.43 25.38 10.76
N ALA A 311 -5.20 26.55 11.39
CA ALA A 311 -6.25 27.31 12.07
C ALA A 311 -7.33 27.83 11.10
N GLU A 312 -6.96 28.13 9.86
CA GLU A 312 -7.90 28.56 8.81
C GLU A 312 -8.88 27.45 8.40
N LEU A 313 -8.52 26.20 8.64
CA LEU A 313 -9.35 25.02 8.34
C LEU A 313 -10.34 24.69 9.46
N LYS A 314 -10.37 25.49 10.52
CA LYS A 314 -11.28 25.28 11.65
C LYS A 314 -12.73 25.37 11.17
N ASN A 315 -13.53 24.36 11.51
CA ASN A 315 -14.93 24.20 11.13
C ASN A 315 -15.20 23.89 9.64
N SER A 316 -14.17 23.74 8.81
CA SER A 316 -14.34 23.25 7.45
C SER A 316 -14.59 21.74 7.43
N ILE A 317 -15.42 21.28 6.49
CA ILE A 317 -15.60 19.85 6.20
C ILE A 317 -14.73 19.48 5.01
N ALA A 318 -13.87 18.47 5.18
CA ALA A 318 -12.93 18.07 4.15
C ALA A 318 -13.66 17.37 2.98
N VAL A 319 -13.30 17.75 1.75
CA VAL A 319 -13.62 16.98 0.55
C VAL A 319 -12.34 16.32 0.08
N ASN A 320 -11.35 17.12 -0.34
CA ASN A 320 -10.00 16.66 -0.62
C ASN A 320 -9.05 17.30 0.39
N GLY A 321 -8.22 16.48 1.04
CA GLY A 321 -6.97 16.98 1.61
C GLY A 321 -5.99 17.35 0.50
N SER A 322 -4.79 17.78 0.88
CA SER A 322 -3.79 18.17 -0.11
C SER A 322 -3.37 16.97 -0.98
N GLY A 323 -3.36 15.78 -0.38
CA GLY A 323 -3.18 14.50 -1.07
C GLY A 323 -4.38 14.03 -1.90
N GLY A 324 -5.46 14.81 -2.02
CA GLY A 324 -6.68 14.41 -2.72
C GLY A 324 -7.72 13.75 -1.81
N GLY A 325 -8.59 12.93 -2.39
CA GLY A 325 -9.71 12.27 -1.70
C GLY A 325 -9.68 10.74 -1.75
N TYR A 326 -8.52 10.14 -2.06
CA TYR A 326 -8.33 8.69 -2.17
C TYR A 326 -7.43 8.14 -1.05
N LEU A 327 -6.98 6.88 -1.16
CA LEU A 327 -6.20 6.18 -0.13
C LEU A 327 -4.83 6.81 0.19
N SER A 328 -4.21 7.52 -0.75
CA SER A 328 -2.94 8.24 -0.50
C SER A 328 -3.11 9.42 0.47
N ASN A 329 -4.21 10.19 0.33
CA ASN A 329 -4.60 11.16 1.35
C ASN A 329 -4.94 10.48 2.68
N GLU A 330 -5.65 9.36 2.64
CA GLU A 330 -6.12 8.70 3.85
C GLU A 330 -4.97 8.13 4.71
N ILE A 331 -3.95 7.52 4.12
CA ILE A 331 -2.76 7.06 4.87
C ILE A 331 -2.05 8.25 5.52
N SER A 332 -1.96 9.37 4.81
CA SER A 332 -1.36 10.59 5.33
C SER A 332 -2.17 11.14 6.51
N TYR A 333 -3.50 11.21 6.38
CA TYR A 333 -4.38 11.67 7.45
C TYR A 333 -4.29 10.73 8.66
N ARG A 334 -4.42 9.41 8.46
CA ARG A 334 -4.43 8.43 9.55
C ARG A 334 -3.11 8.40 10.32
N SER A 335 -1.98 8.44 9.61
CA SER A 335 -0.65 8.46 10.24
C SER A 335 -0.43 9.71 11.11
N ILE A 336 -0.75 10.91 10.60
CA ILE A 336 -0.59 12.17 11.34
C ILE A 336 -1.62 12.30 12.47
N ARG A 337 -2.88 11.90 12.22
CA ARG A 337 -3.93 11.88 13.25
C ARG A 337 -3.52 10.98 14.42
N LEU A 338 -3.01 9.78 14.12
CA LEU A 338 -2.54 8.84 15.15
C LEU A 338 -1.35 9.41 15.91
N ARG A 339 -0.35 9.98 15.23
CA ARG A 339 0.77 10.68 15.87
C ARG A 339 0.27 11.72 16.87
N ASN A 340 -0.64 12.59 16.44
CA ASN A 340 -1.22 13.64 17.28
C ASN A 340 -2.00 13.05 18.46
N GLN A 341 -2.80 12.00 18.22
CA GLN A 341 -3.58 11.33 19.26
C GLN A 341 -2.69 10.71 20.35
N LEU A 342 -1.51 10.21 19.97
CA LEU A 342 -0.54 9.62 20.89
C LEU A 342 0.48 10.63 21.43
N ASN A 343 0.30 11.93 21.13
CA ASN A 343 1.22 13.02 21.52
C ASN A 343 2.68 12.75 21.11
N SER A 344 2.88 12.04 19.99
CA SER A 344 4.21 11.73 19.48
C SER A 344 4.82 12.94 18.77
N THR A 345 6.12 13.15 18.97
CA THR A 345 6.87 14.24 18.34
C THR A 345 7.53 13.85 17.02
N ILE A 346 7.38 12.58 16.59
CA ILE A 346 8.02 12.08 15.37
C ILE A 346 7.57 12.91 14.17
N PRO A 347 8.50 13.50 13.40
CA PRO A 347 8.21 14.08 12.10
C PRO A 347 7.46 13.09 11.21
N THR A 348 6.23 13.43 10.84
CA THR A 348 5.36 12.57 10.03
C THR A 348 4.77 13.34 8.87
N GLY A 349 4.74 12.72 7.70
CA GLY A 349 4.01 13.26 6.56
C GLY A 349 3.97 12.36 5.35
N HIS A 350 3.60 12.96 4.22
CA HIS A 350 3.37 12.24 2.98
C HIS A 350 4.05 12.90 1.79
N ILE A 351 4.63 12.05 0.95
CA ILE A 351 5.25 12.41 -0.32
C ILE A 351 4.42 11.77 -1.43
N HIS A 352 3.80 12.60 -2.27
CA HIS A 352 3.34 12.17 -3.57
C HIS A 352 4.49 12.24 -4.57
N THR A 353 4.72 11.17 -5.32
CA THR A 353 5.72 11.13 -6.39
C THR A 353 5.15 11.67 -7.70
N PRO A 354 6.02 12.02 -8.68
CA PRO A 354 5.62 12.04 -10.08
C PRO A 354 4.94 10.73 -10.47
N ARG A 355 3.89 10.82 -11.28
CA ARG A 355 3.13 9.68 -11.79
C ARG A 355 3.79 9.06 -13.00
N ILE A 356 3.59 7.76 -13.16
CA ILE A 356 3.93 6.99 -14.35
C ILE A 356 2.64 6.41 -14.96
N GLN A 357 2.62 6.17 -16.26
CA GLN A 357 1.43 5.63 -16.94
C GLN A 357 1.40 4.10 -16.99
N GLN A 358 2.57 3.50 -16.82
CA GLN A 358 2.85 2.07 -16.84
C GLN A 358 4.22 1.85 -16.21
N PHE A 359 4.72 0.61 -16.20
CA PHE A 359 6.11 0.33 -15.87
C PHE A 359 7.09 1.13 -16.73
N GLU A 360 7.94 1.94 -16.08
CA GLU A 360 8.83 2.91 -16.70
C GLU A 360 10.16 2.98 -15.92
N PRO A 361 11.02 1.95 -16.01
CA PRO A 361 12.11 1.70 -15.04
C PRO A 361 13.11 2.85 -14.94
N LYS A 362 13.35 3.56 -16.05
CA LYS A 362 14.23 4.75 -16.04
C LYS A 362 13.60 5.94 -15.31
N THR A 363 12.27 6.09 -15.39
CA THR A 363 11.51 7.11 -14.67
C THR A 363 11.46 6.76 -13.19
N GLU A 364 11.13 5.52 -12.86
CA GLU A 364 11.09 5.00 -11.49
C GLU A 364 12.44 5.15 -10.78
N ALA A 365 13.54 4.79 -11.45
CA ALA A 365 14.89 4.99 -10.92
C ALA A 365 15.19 6.45 -10.55
N LYS A 366 14.77 7.41 -11.39
CA LYS A 366 14.93 8.84 -11.12
C LYS A 366 14.09 9.29 -9.93
N ILE A 367 12.85 8.79 -9.83
CA ILE A 367 11.95 9.08 -8.72
C ILE A 367 12.55 8.58 -7.41
N VAL A 368 12.96 7.30 -7.33
CA VAL A 368 13.54 6.71 -6.10
C VAL A 368 14.83 7.43 -5.70
N LYS A 369 15.69 7.76 -6.68
CA LYS A 369 16.90 8.55 -6.41
C LYS A 369 16.58 9.89 -5.78
N GLN A 370 15.55 10.59 -6.26
CA GLN A 370 15.18 11.88 -5.72
C GLN A 370 14.48 11.77 -4.35
N ILE A 371 13.68 10.71 -4.11
CA ILE A 371 13.16 10.40 -2.77
C ILE A 371 14.33 10.22 -1.78
N THR A 372 15.35 9.44 -2.17
CA THR A 372 16.54 9.22 -1.35
C THR A 372 17.23 10.54 -0.99
N ALA A 373 17.43 11.42 -1.97
CA ALA A 373 18.00 12.75 -1.73
C ALA A 373 17.13 13.60 -0.79
N MET A 374 15.81 13.56 -0.92
CA MET A 374 14.89 14.26 0.00
C MET A 374 15.05 13.75 1.44
N LEU A 375 15.18 12.44 1.63
CA LEU A 375 15.41 11.83 2.94
C LEU A 375 16.80 12.18 3.48
N GLU A 376 17.85 12.16 2.66
CA GLU A 376 19.20 12.58 3.05
C GLU A 376 19.22 14.01 3.58
N HIS A 377 18.66 14.96 2.83
CA HIS A 377 18.61 16.36 3.29
C HIS A 377 17.78 16.53 4.58
N SER A 378 16.75 15.71 4.78
CA SER A 378 15.91 15.76 5.98
C SER A 378 16.67 15.43 7.27
N LEU A 379 17.77 14.66 7.19
CA LEU A 379 18.52 14.20 8.37
C LEU A 379 19.07 15.35 9.21
N ASN A 380 19.40 16.48 8.60
CA ASN A 380 19.88 17.68 9.31
C ASN A 380 18.84 18.31 10.24
N ALA A 381 17.57 17.96 10.08
CA ALA A 381 16.47 18.48 10.89
C ALA A 381 15.95 17.46 11.93
N LEU A 382 16.50 16.24 11.96
CA LEU A 382 16.06 15.14 12.83
C LEU A 382 16.82 15.07 14.15
#